data_AF-A0A3L7SZ26-F1
#
_entry.id   AF-A0A3L7SZ26-F1
#
_cell.length_a   1.000
_cell.length_b   1.000
_cell.length_c   1.000
_cell.angle_alpha   90.00
_cell.angle_beta   90.00
_cell.angle_gamma   90.00
#
_symmetry.space_group_name_H-M   'P 1'
#
loop_
_entity.id
_entity.type
_entity.pdbx_description
1 polymer ?
#
loop_
_entity_poly.entity_id
_entity_poly.type
_entity_poly.pdbx_seq_one_letter_code
_entity_poly.pdbx_strand_id
1 'polypeptide(L)'
;METVPRLYKKARGRAIYERSLAVLHHSKKTKPHIVTKSSIMLGMGETNDELMEVFADLRTVDCDTLTLGQYLSPTLKHMPIARFVPPEEFDYLAVLARSLGFKKVVAGPFVRSSYHADEMAEVNLHPVNTH
;
A
#
# COMPACT_ATOMS: atom_id res chain seq x y z
N MET A 1 -2.85 -6.57 0.22
CA MET A 1 -4.08 -6.31 1.01
C MET A 1 -5.15 -5.66 0.15
N GLU A 2 -4.78 -4.79 -0.79
CA GLU A 2 -5.66 -4.05 -1.72
C GLU A 2 -6.48 -2.93 -1.06
N THR A 3 -7.14 -3.17 0.07
CA THR A 3 -7.95 -2.13 0.75
C THR A 3 -8.14 -2.43 2.24
N VAL A 4 -8.90 -1.57 2.93
CA VAL A 4 -9.25 -1.63 4.36
C VAL A 4 -10.31 -2.71 4.66
N PRO A 5 -10.37 -3.26 5.89
CA PRO A 5 -11.29 -4.35 6.25
C PRO A 5 -12.75 -4.09 5.87
N ARG A 6 -13.27 -2.88 6.13
CA ARG A 6 -14.66 -2.49 5.81
C ARG A 6 -14.99 -2.63 4.32
N LEU A 7 -14.03 -2.33 3.44
CA LEU A 7 -14.21 -2.39 1.99
C LEU A 7 -13.83 -3.75 1.39
N TYR A 8 -13.17 -4.62 2.16
CA TYR A 8 -12.53 -5.83 1.68
C TYR A 8 -13.49 -6.79 0.96
N LYS A 9 -14.65 -7.07 1.55
CA LYS A 9 -15.66 -7.96 0.96
C LYS A 9 -16.21 -7.40 -0.36
N LYS A 10 -16.38 -6.08 -0.44
CA LYS A 10 -16.88 -5.41 -1.64
C LYS A 10 -15.83 -5.33 -2.74
N ALA A 11 -14.56 -5.11 -2.39
CA ALA A 11 -13.46 -4.99 -3.35
C ALA A 11 -12.92 -6.35 -3.82
N ARG A 12 -12.88 -7.36 -2.94
CA ARG A 12 -12.21 -8.65 -3.20
C ARG A 12 -13.11 -9.87 -3.11
N GLY A 13 -14.43 -9.68 -3.03
CA GLY A 13 -15.43 -10.74 -3.07
C GLY A 13 -15.24 -11.78 -1.94
N ARG A 14 -14.64 -12.92 -2.27
CA ARG A 14 -14.41 -14.06 -1.35
C ARG A 14 -13.10 -13.99 -0.58
N ALA A 15 -12.22 -13.03 -0.86
CA ALA A 15 -10.99 -12.89 -0.11
C ALA A 15 -11.30 -12.41 1.33
N ILE A 16 -10.51 -12.89 2.29
CA ILE A 16 -10.64 -12.56 3.71
C ILE A 16 -9.37 -11.79 4.14
N TYR A 17 -9.56 -10.70 4.87
CA TYR A 17 -8.50 -9.78 5.28
C TYR A 17 -7.46 -10.49 6.15
N GLU A 18 -7.92 -11.18 7.19
CA GLU A 18 -7.11 -11.92 8.17
C GLU A 18 -6.33 -13.05 7.50
N ARG A 19 -6.95 -13.74 6.53
CA ARG A 19 -6.26 -14.77 5.74
C ARG A 19 -5.13 -14.17 4.91
N SER A 20 -5.28 -12.94 4.44
CA SER A 20 -4.27 -12.27 3.63
C SER A 20 -3.06 -11.85 4.49
N LEU A 21 -3.31 -11.39 5.72
CA LEU A 21 -2.24 -11.17 6.71
C LEU A 21 -1.54 -12.49 7.10
N ALA A 22 -2.31 -13.56 7.31
CA ALA A 22 -1.75 -14.87 7.67
C ALA A 22 -0.79 -15.42 6.61
N VAL A 23 -1.04 -15.15 5.32
CA VAL A 23 -0.12 -15.53 4.23
C VAL A 23 1.22 -14.80 4.35
N LEU A 24 1.20 -13.48 4.61
CA LEU A 24 2.42 -12.69 4.80
C LEU A 24 3.21 -13.17 6.02
N HIS A 25 2.51 -13.39 7.14
CA HIS A 25 3.09 -13.90 8.38
C HIS A 25 3.73 -15.28 8.19
N HIS A 26 3.01 -16.18 7.53
CA HIS A 26 3.53 -17.51 7.23
C HIS A 26 4.77 -17.45 6.34
N SER A 27 4.78 -16.60 5.32
CA SER A 27 5.96 -16.41 4.47
C SER A 27 7.17 -15.95 5.29
N LYS A 28 6.97 -15.01 6.21
CA LYS A 28 8.03 -14.52 7.11
C LYS A 28 8.53 -15.59 8.07
N LYS A 29 7.62 -16.38 8.66
CA LYS A 29 8.00 -17.48 9.55
C LYS A 29 8.78 -18.58 8.83
N THR A 30 8.36 -18.96 7.63
CA THR A 30 8.95 -20.09 6.90
C THR A 30 10.24 -19.70 6.18
N LYS A 31 10.34 -18.48 5.64
CA LYS A 31 11.52 -17.99 4.93
C LYS A 31 11.82 -16.52 5.31
N PRO A 32 12.44 -16.28 6.49
CA PRO A 32 12.63 -14.92 7.02
C PRO A 32 13.42 -13.97 6.11
N HIS A 33 14.31 -14.52 5.29
CA HIS A 33 15.15 -13.78 4.34
C HIS A 33 14.39 -13.30 3.09
N ILE A 34 13.20 -13.84 2.80
CA ILE A 34 12.40 -13.38 1.67
C ILE A 34 11.72 -12.06 2.03
N VAL A 35 11.88 -11.08 1.14
CA VAL A 35 11.18 -9.79 1.24
C VAL A 35 9.69 -10.00 1.00
N THR A 36 8.85 -9.61 1.95
CA THR A 36 7.40 -9.59 1.79
C THR A 36 6.91 -8.21 1.39
N LYS A 37 5.91 -8.20 0.52
CA LYS A 37 5.35 -6.98 -0.06
C LYS A 37 3.83 -7.00 0.05
N SER A 38 3.25 -5.85 0.33
CA SER A 38 1.82 -5.62 0.21
C SER A 38 1.53 -4.35 -0.60
N SER A 39 0.38 -4.33 -1.24
CA SER A 39 -0.16 -3.18 -1.97
C SER A 39 -1.51 -2.78 -1.40
N ILE A 40 -1.81 -1.48 -1.43
CA ILE A 40 -3.10 -0.88 -1.08
C ILE A 40 -3.46 0.13 -2.18
N MET A 41 -4.73 0.09 -2.60
CA MET A 41 -5.29 1.01 -3.58
C MET A 41 -6.16 2.06 -2.86
N LEU A 42 -5.88 3.33 -3.13
CA LEU A 42 -6.55 4.47 -2.50
C LEU A 42 -7.65 5.03 -3.40
N GLY A 43 -8.62 5.73 -2.82
CA GLY A 43 -9.76 6.32 -3.52
C GLY A 43 -10.97 5.40 -3.66
N MET A 44 -11.05 4.32 -2.87
CA MET A 44 -12.21 3.42 -2.80
C MET A 44 -13.24 3.85 -1.73
N GLY A 45 -12.91 4.84 -0.91
CA GLY A 45 -13.75 5.36 0.18
C GLY A 45 -13.25 5.00 1.57
N GLU A 46 -11.99 4.58 1.67
CA GLU A 46 -11.22 4.43 2.91
C GLU A 46 -10.91 5.79 3.55
N THR A 47 -10.77 5.80 4.88
CA THR A 47 -10.26 6.96 5.64
C THR A 47 -8.79 6.78 5.99
N ASN A 48 -8.12 7.88 6.35
CA ASN A 48 -6.73 7.82 6.79
C ASN A 48 -6.54 7.00 8.07
N ASP A 49 -7.50 7.04 8.99
CA ASP A 49 -7.45 6.23 10.22
C ASP A 49 -7.52 4.74 9.90
N GLU A 50 -8.41 4.32 8.99
CA GLU A 50 -8.49 2.93 8.54
C GLU A 50 -7.19 2.50 7.83
N LEU A 51 -6.55 3.40 7.07
CA LEU A 51 -5.25 3.12 6.46
C LEU A 51 -4.16 2.92 7.52
N MET A 52 -4.16 3.72 8.59
CA MET A 52 -3.21 3.58 9.69
C MET A 52 -3.37 2.26 10.43
N GLU A 53 -4.59 1.79 10.65
CA GLU A 53 -4.86 0.45 11.19
C GLU A 53 -4.28 -0.63 10.28
N VAL A 54 -4.50 -0.55 8.96
CA VAL A 54 -3.93 -1.52 8.01
C VAL A 54 -2.40 -1.48 8.00
N PHE A 55 -1.80 -0.29 8.11
CA PHE A 55 -0.34 -0.18 8.19
C PHE A 55 0.19 -0.85 9.45
N ALA A 56 -0.46 -0.61 10.60
CA ALA A 56 -0.10 -1.26 11.86
C ALA A 56 -0.23 -2.78 11.76
N ASP A 57 -1.34 -3.30 11.23
CA ASP A 57 -1.57 -4.74 11.02
C ASP A 57 -0.49 -5.37 10.15
N LEU A 58 -0.13 -4.72 9.04
CA LEU A 58 0.93 -5.18 8.15
C LEU A 58 2.29 -5.22 8.84
N ARG A 59 2.54 -4.30 9.78
CA ARG A 59 3.75 -4.31 10.60
C ARG A 59 3.73 -5.42 11.65
N THR A 60 2.57 -5.79 12.21
CA THR A 60 2.48 -6.94 13.15
C THR A 60 2.88 -8.28 12.53
N VAL A 61 2.79 -8.40 11.20
CA VAL A 61 3.19 -9.59 10.43
C VAL A 61 4.52 -9.41 9.70
N ASP A 62 5.30 -8.40 10.08
CA ASP A 62 6.61 -8.07 9.52
C ASP A 62 6.63 -7.92 7.99
N CYS A 63 5.63 -7.23 7.43
CA CYS A 63 5.64 -6.86 6.01
C CYS A 63 6.74 -5.82 5.72
N ASP A 64 7.70 -6.14 4.82
CA ASP A 64 8.83 -5.24 4.57
C ASP A 64 8.48 -4.04 3.70
N THR A 65 7.71 -4.29 2.63
CA THR A 65 7.50 -3.32 1.54
C THR A 65 6.02 -3.01 1.38
N LEU A 66 5.70 -1.72 1.26
CA LEU A 66 4.35 -1.23 1.00
C LEU A 66 4.29 -0.42 -0.29
N THR A 67 3.24 -0.63 -1.08
CA THR A 67 2.93 0.24 -2.22
C THR A 67 1.54 0.84 -2.11
N LEU A 68 1.43 2.14 -2.34
CA LEU A 68 0.17 2.89 -2.35
C LEU A 68 -0.09 3.44 -3.75
N GLY A 69 -1.20 3.05 -4.36
CA GLY A 69 -1.57 3.47 -5.72
C GLY A 69 -3.00 3.99 -5.81
N GLN A 70 -3.32 4.80 -6.82
CA GLN A 70 -4.71 5.20 -7.07
C GLN A 70 -5.52 4.01 -7.58
N TYR A 71 -6.66 3.74 -6.95
CA TYR A 71 -7.65 2.84 -7.49
C TYR A 71 -8.24 3.45 -8.77
N LEU A 72 -8.14 2.68 -9.86
CA LEU A 72 -8.84 2.97 -11.10
C LEU A 72 -9.81 1.83 -11.36
N SER A 73 -11.10 2.16 -11.39
CA SER A 73 -12.15 1.18 -11.65
C SER A 73 -12.02 0.67 -13.10
N PRO A 74 -11.83 -0.64 -13.33
CA PRO A 74 -11.62 -1.16 -14.68
C PRO A 74 -12.86 -1.02 -15.57
N THR A 75 -14.05 -1.17 -14.97
CA THR A 75 -15.35 -1.04 -15.66
C THR A 75 -16.40 -0.54 -14.68
N LEU A 76 -17.51 -0.04 -15.20
CA LEU A 76 -18.65 0.46 -14.39
C LEU A 76 -19.29 -0.58 -13.45
N LYS A 77 -19.02 -1.88 -13.66
CA LYS A 77 -19.54 -2.95 -12.79
C LYS A 77 -18.68 -3.15 -11.53
N HIS A 78 -17.47 -2.61 -11.51
CA HIS A 78 -16.58 -2.69 -10.35
C HIS A 78 -16.93 -1.61 -9.33
N MET A 79 -16.25 -1.64 -8.18
CA MET A 79 -16.40 -0.59 -7.18
C MET A 79 -16.20 0.79 -7.83
N PRO A 80 -17.07 1.78 -7.55
CA PRO A 80 -16.87 3.13 -8.05
C PRO A 80 -15.65 3.76 -7.36
N ILE A 81 -15.00 4.68 -8.08
CA ILE A 81 -13.97 5.54 -7.50
C ILE A 81 -14.68 6.55 -6.59
N ALA A 82 -14.34 6.56 -5.30
CA ALA A 82 -14.89 7.52 -4.34
C ALA A 82 -14.20 8.88 -4.44
N ARG A 83 -12.88 8.88 -4.68
CA ARG A 83 -12.09 10.10 -4.89
C ARG A 83 -10.80 9.83 -5.67
N PHE A 84 -10.30 10.87 -6.33
CA PHE A 84 -8.92 10.91 -6.79
C PHE A 84 -8.07 11.51 -5.67
N VAL A 85 -7.11 10.73 -5.19
CA VAL A 85 -6.23 11.13 -4.09
C VAL A 85 -5.20 12.11 -4.65
N PRO A 86 -5.00 13.27 -4.02
CA PRO A 86 -4.03 14.24 -4.51
C PRO A 86 -2.60 13.77 -4.22
N PRO A 87 -1.60 14.13 -5.06
CA PRO A 87 -0.22 13.65 -4.92
C PRO A 87 0.38 13.83 -3.52
N GLU A 88 0.14 14.98 -2.88
CA GLU A 88 0.65 15.31 -1.54
C GLU A 88 0.17 14.34 -0.45
N GLU A 89 -0.99 13.72 -0.62
CA GLU A 89 -1.51 12.75 0.33
C GLU A 89 -0.80 11.40 0.19
N PHE A 90 -0.35 11.03 -1.01
CA PHE A 90 0.52 9.87 -1.19
C PHE A 90 1.87 10.06 -0.47
N ASP A 91 2.45 11.26 -0.56
CA ASP A 91 3.70 11.60 0.12
C ASP A 91 3.53 11.55 1.64
N TYR A 92 2.44 12.13 2.16
CA TYR A 92 2.10 12.08 3.57
C TYR A 92 1.96 10.65 4.10
N LEU A 93 1.16 9.82 3.42
CA LEU A 93 0.97 8.42 3.80
C LEU A 93 2.27 7.62 3.68
N ALA A 94 3.15 7.94 2.72
CA ALA A 94 4.45 7.30 2.60
C ALA A 94 5.37 7.62 3.78
N VAL A 95 5.39 8.87 4.25
CA VAL A 95 6.13 9.28 5.45
C VAL A 95 5.61 8.53 6.68
N LEU A 96 4.29 8.47 6.86
CA LEU A 96 3.68 7.74 7.97
C LEU A 96 4.03 6.26 7.95
N ALA A 97 3.88 5.59 6.80
CA ALA A 97 4.26 4.19 6.67
C ALA A 97 5.75 3.97 6.98
N ARG A 98 6.65 4.79 6.44
CA ARG A 98 8.09 4.69 6.78
C ARG A 98 8.33 4.84 8.27
N SER A 99 7.63 5.75 8.95
CA SER A 99 7.74 5.94 10.41
C SER A 99 7.31 4.70 11.23
N LEU A 100 6.42 3.87 10.68
CA LEU A 100 5.99 2.60 11.28
C LEU A 100 6.98 1.43 11.02
N GLY A 101 8.07 1.68 10.29
CA GLY A 101 9.15 0.72 10.09
C GLY A 101 9.04 -0.15 8.83
N PHE A 102 8.27 0.26 7.82
CA PHE A 102 8.39 -0.35 6.49
C PHE A 102 9.77 -0.02 5.88
N LYS A 103 10.47 -1.04 5.39
CA LYS A 103 11.82 -0.88 4.81
C LYS A 103 11.80 -0.14 3.48
N LYS A 104 10.74 -0.33 2.68
CA LYS A 104 10.54 0.37 1.41
C LYS A 104 9.07 0.75 1.26
N VAL A 105 8.82 2.00 0.93
CA VAL A 105 7.48 2.51 0.63
C VAL A 105 7.50 3.26 -0.69
N VAL A 106 6.63 2.85 -1.60
CA VAL A 106 6.41 3.46 -2.90
C VAL A 106 4.97 3.95 -2.96
N ALA A 107 4.76 5.25 -3.12
CA ALA A 107 3.43 5.84 -3.13
C ALA A 107 3.29 6.80 -4.30
N GLY A 108 2.15 6.77 -4.98
CA GLY A 108 1.84 7.73 -6.03
C GLY A 108 0.66 7.28 -6.90
N PRO A 109 0.06 8.21 -7.66
CA PRO A 109 -1.17 7.91 -8.43
C PRO A 109 -1.02 6.73 -9.39
N PHE A 110 0.14 6.60 -10.05
CA PHE A 110 0.40 5.58 -11.07
C PHE A 110 1.08 4.32 -10.53
N VAL A 111 1.31 4.24 -9.22
CA VAL A 111 1.95 3.06 -8.61
C VAL A 111 1.02 1.85 -8.73
N ARG A 112 1.60 0.71 -9.12
CA ARG A 112 0.94 -0.59 -9.20
C ARG A 112 1.77 -1.63 -8.47
N SER A 113 1.15 -2.76 -8.13
CA SER A 113 1.82 -3.87 -7.45
C SER A 113 3.02 -4.43 -8.24
N SER A 114 2.96 -4.37 -9.57
CA SER A 114 4.04 -4.75 -10.50
C SER A 114 4.92 -3.58 -10.97
N TYR A 115 4.57 -2.33 -10.69
CA TYR A 115 5.36 -1.18 -11.13
C TYR A 115 6.67 -1.13 -10.33
N HIS A 116 7.78 -1.34 -11.03
CA HIS A 116 9.18 -1.15 -10.61
C HIS A 116 9.61 -1.90 -9.33
N ALA A 117 9.64 -3.23 -9.36
CA ALA A 117 10.52 -3.97 -8.44
C ALA A 117 12.00 -3.59 -8.67
N ASP A 118 12.36 -3.27 -9.92
CA ASP A 118 13.76 -3.14 -10.36
C ASP A 118 14.24 -1.69 -10.57
N GLU A 119 13.36 -0.72 -10.87
CA GLU A 119 13.78 0.64 -11.30
C GLU A 119 13.77 1.74 -10.22
N MET A 120 13.29 1.49 -9.01
CA MET A 120 13.16 2.56 -7.99
C MET A 120 14.38 2.68 -7.06
N ALA A 121 15.58 2.71 -7.66
CA ALA A 121 16.80 3.19 -7.00
C ALA A 121 17.10 4.66 -7.33
N GLU A 122 16.49 5.23 -8.38
CA GLU A 122 16.84 6.56 -8.88
C GLU A 122 15.61 7.38 -9.27
N VAL A 123 14.87 7.96 -8.32
CA VAL A 123 14.04 9.15 -8.62
C VAL A 123 14.05 10.10 -7.41
N ASN A 124 14.72 11.24 -7.61
CA ASN A 124 14.62 12.54 -6.92
C ASN A 124 15.28 12.73 -5.54
N LEU A 125 16.60 12.94 -5.56
CA LEU A 125 17.23 13.98 -4.75
C LEU A 125 17.54 15.17 -5.68
N HIS A 126 16.67 16.18 -5.72
CA HIS A 126 17.07 17.48 -6.23
C HIS A 126 17.98 18.15 -5.17
N PRO A 127 19.20 18.57 -5.51
CA PRO A 127 19.99 19.41 -4.61
C PRO A 127 19.34 20.78 -4.57
N VAL A 128 18.87 21.20 -3.39
CA VAL A 128 18.54 22.60 -3.12
C VAL A 128 19.87 23.35 -3.09
N ASN A 129 20.17 24.08 -4.17
CA ASN A 129 21.24 25.07 -4.18
C ASN A 129 20.80 26.23 -3.27
N THR A 130 21.47 26.38 -2.13
CA THR A 130 21.43 27.59 -1.32
C THR A 130 22.47 28.57 -1.88
N HIS A 131 22.02 29.76 -2.27
CA HIS A 131 22.86 30.94 -2.49
C HIS A 131 23.32 31.52 -1.16
#